data_AF-A0A1F3C2B0-F1
#
_entry.id   AF-A0A1F3C2B0-F1
#
_cell.length_a   1.000
_cell.length_b   1.000
_cell.length_c   1.000
_cell.angle_alpha   90.00
_cell.angle_beta   90.00
_cell.angle_gamma   90.00
#
_symmetry.space_group_name_H-M   'P 1'
#
loop_
_entity.id
_entity.type
_entity.pdbx_description
1 polymer ?
#
loop_
_entity_poly.entity_id
_entity_poly.type
_entity_poly.pdbx_seq_one_letter_code
_entity_poly.pdbx_strand_id
1 'polypeptide(L)'
;MKIRNKTVLSGAISVVVSVIVTTLVILSLMRAELTRQAIEYQNAKLRMLHELLRQKGEPEVVDGKLQFGNYVANWNHEVVDKLTALAGGTATIFLRDTRIATNVRKEDGSRAVGTTLVGPPRDAINQGKPYRGEADILGVPYFTAYDPLLDAQGRTIGVLYVGVKQEDFFQSFRHLVLVAGGVAVLMALVFGLVVSYATGRLIRRLSGLAKAADAVSMGEELDTPLTTTSQDEVAELAKSIDRLRQSMREALRRLKPGWTA
;
A
#
# COMPACT_ATOMS: atom_id res chain seq x y z
N MET A 1 -9.52 -30.27 20.91
CA MET A 1 -8.13 -29.81 20.63
C MET A 1 -7.36 -29.63 21.94
N LYS A 2 -6.14 -30.16 22.04
CA LYS A 2 -5.22 -29.89 23.17
C LYS A 2 -4.98 -28.38 23.31
N ILE A 3 -4.81 -27.87 24.53
CA ILE A 3 -4.61 -26.43 24.84
C ILE A 3 -3.53 -25.80 23.95
N ARG A 4 -2.45 -26.54 23.67
CA ARG A 4 -1.40 -26.19 22.71
C ARG A 4 -1.93 -25.71 21.36
N ASN A 5 -2.83 -26.48 20.76
CA ASN A 5 -3.29 -26.17 19.41
C ASN A 5 -4.23 -24.96 19.44
N LYS A 6 -4.90 -24.70 20.57
CA LYS A 6 -5.77 -23.52 20.72
C LYS A 6 -4.94 -22.23 20.84
N THR A 7 -3.88 -22.23 21.64
CA THR A 7 -3.02 -21.04 21.85
C THR A 7 -2.18 -20.70 20.62
N VAL A 8 -1.62 -21.71 19.94
CA VAL A 8 -0.91 -21.51 18.67
C VAL A 8 -1.87 -20.99 17.60
N LEU A 9 -3.09 -21.54 17.51
CA LEU A 9 -4.08 -21.09 16.54
C LEU A 9 -4.54 -19.65 16.80
N SER A 10 -4.85 -19.28 18.05
CA SER A 10 -5.25 -17.91 18.39
C SER A 10 -4.13 -16.90 18.14
N GLY A 11 -2.87 -17.26 18.45
CA GLY A 11 -1.70 -16.43 18.15
C GLY A 11 -1.48 -16.25 16.65
N ALA A 12 -1.56 -17.34 15.87
CA ALA A 12 -1.42 -17.30 14.42
C ALA A 12 -2.52 -16.43 13.77
N ILE A 13 -3.77 -16.57 14.22
CA ILE A 13 -4.89 -15.74 13.74
C ILE A 13 -4.64 -14.26 14.02
N SER A 14 -4.22 -13.91 15.24
CA SER A 14 -3.93 -12.51 15.61
C SER A 14 -2.87 -11.88 14.70
N VAL A 15 -1.80 -12.62 14.38
CA VAL A 15 -0.73 -12.16 13.49
C VAL A 15 -1.22 -11.98 12.06
N VAL A 16 -1.97 -12.96 11.54
CA VAL A 16 -2.53 -12.87 10.19
C VAL A 16 -3.45 -11.66 10.08
N VAL A 17 -4.32 -11.44 11.05
CA VAL A 17 -5.20 -10.26 11.10
C VAL A 17 -4.38 -8.97 11.16
N SER A 18 -3.36 -8.89 12.02
CA SER A 18 -2.50 -7.71 12.13
C SER A 18 -1.75 -7.40 10.84
N VAL A 19 -1.24 -8.43 10.15
CA VAL A 19 -0.56 -8.29 8.85
C VAL A 19 -1.54 -7.83 7.78
N ILE A 20 -2.75 -8.39 7.73
CA ILE A 20 -3.79 -7.97 6.78
C ILE A 20 -4.16 -6.50 7.02
N VAL A 21 -4.45 -6.12 8.27
CA VAL A 21 -4.82 -4.74 8.62
C VAL A 21 -3.70 -3.77 8.26
N THR A 22 -2.46 -4.06 8.68
CA THR A 22 -1.30 -3.21 8.36
C THR A 22 -1.09 -3.09 6.85
N THR A 23 -1.21 -4.20 6.11
CA THR A 23 -1.09 -4.21 4.65
C THR A 23 -2.17 -3.35 4.00
N LEU A 24 -3.43 -3.47 4.43
CA LEU A 24 -4.53 -2.67 3.91
C LEU A 24 -4.33 -1.16 4.19
N VAL A 25 -3.87 -0.82 5.39
CA VAL A 25 -3.55 0.57 5.76
C VAL A 25 -2.43 1.10 4.86
N ILE A 26 -1.33 0.35 4.70
CA ILE A 26 -0.22 0.73 3.81
C ILE A 26 -0.72 0.93 2.37
N LEU A 27 -1.54 0.02 1.85
CA LEU A 27 -2.09 0.13 0.49
C LEU A 27 -2.99 1.36 0.34
N SER A 28 -3.77 1.70 1.37
CA SER A 28 -4.62 2.91 1.36
C SER A 28 -3.80 4.20 1.34
N LEU A 29 -2.78 4.30 2.21
CA LEU A 29 -1.86 5.43 2.25
C LEU A 29 -1.07 5.56 0.95
N MET A 30 -0.58 4.44 0.42
CA MET A 30 0.15 4.42 -0.85
C MET A 30 -0.73 4.88 -2.01
N ARG A 31 -1.99 4.44 -2.10
CA ARG A 31 -2.92 4.91 -3.14
C ARG A 31 -3.13 6.42 -3.07
N ALA A 32 -3.36 6.96 -1.88
CA ALA A 32 -3.54 8.40 -1.70
C ALA A 32 -2.28 9.19 -2.12
N GLU A 33 -1.10 8.71 -1.73
CA GLU A 33 0.17 9.35 -2.10
C GLU A 33 0.45 9.24 -3.60
N LEU A 34 0.17 8.09 -4.21
CA LEU A 34 0.33 7.89 -5.65
C LEU A 34 -0.55 8.84 -6.47
N THR A 35 -1.81 9.03 -6.07
CA THR A 35 -2.70 10.01 -6.72
C THR A 35 -2.13 11.43 -6.60
N ARG A 36 -1.64 11.81 -5.42
CA ARG A 36 -1.00 13.13 -5.22
C ARG A 36 0.23 13.31 -6.10
N GLN A 37 1.10 12.31 -6.16
CA GLN A 37 2.27 12.32 -7.04
C GLN A 37 1.89 12.37 -8.51
N ALA A 38 0.85 11.65 -8.93
CA ALA A 38 0.36 11.71 -10.30
C ALA A 38 -0.07 13.12 -10.70
N ILE A 39 -0.74 13.84 -9.80
CA ILE A 39 -1.16 15.23 -9.98
C ILE A 39 0.05 16.18 -10.06
N GLU A 40 1.01 16.05 -9.15
CA GLU A 40 2.23 16.88 -9.19
C GLU A 40 3.07 16.63 -10.45
N TYR A 41 3.13 15.38 -10.89
CA TYR A 41 3.75 15.03 -12.15
C TYR A 41 3.04 15.69 -13.35
N GLN A 42 1.70 15.77 -13.32
CA GLN A 42 0.96 16.54 -14.33
C GLN A 42 1.25 18.04 -14.24
N ASN A 43 1.41 18.62 -13.04
CA ASN A 43 1.80 20.03 -12.89
C ASN A 43 3.12 20.34 -13.59
N ALA A 44 4.12 19.47 -13.43
CA ALA A 44 5.41 19.63 -14.09
C ALA A 44 5.30 19.57 -15.62
N LYS A 45 4.51 18.62 -16.16
CA LYS A 45 4.24 18.52 -17.61
C LYS A 45 3.49 19.72 -18.15
N LEU A 46 2.54 20.27 -17.39
CA LEU A 46 1.78 21.43 -17.82
C LEU A 46 2.66 22.68 -17.88
N ARG A 47 3.58 22.86 -16.93
CA ARG A 47 4.63 23.89 -17.01
C ARG A 47 5.51 23.71 -18.24
N MET A 48 5.89 22.47 -18.57
CA MET A 48 6.65 22.17 -19.77
C MET A 48 5.85 22.48 -21.05
N LEU A 49 4.55 22.19 -21.07
CA LEU A 49 3.66 22.54 -22.18
C LEU A 49 3.59 24.05 -22.39
N HIS A 50 3.41 24.80 -21.30
CA HIS A 50 3.45 26.27 -21.31
C HIS A 50 4.77 26.79 -21.90
N GLU A 51 5.90 26.25 -21.46
CA GLU A 51 7.21 26.64 -21.97
C GLU A 51 7.40 26.34 -23.46
N LEU A 52 7.01 25.13 -23.91
CA LEU A 52 7.07 24.76 -25.32
C LEU A 52 6.21 25.66 -26.21
N LEU A 53 5.06 26.09 -25.72
CA LEU A 53 4.17 27.02 -26.45
C LEU A 53 4.70 28.45 -26.41
N ARG A 54 5.21 28.92 -25.27
CA ARG A 54 5.77 30.26 -25.12
C ARG A 54 6.99 30.48 -26.02
N GLN A 55 7.79 29.43 -26.26
CA GLN A 55 8.87 29.46 -27.25
C GLN A 55 8.39 29.69 -28.69
N LYS A 56 7.13 29.39 -29.01
CA LYS A 56 6.52 29.69 -30.33
C LYS A 56 6.02 31.13 -30.39
N GLY A 57 5.54 31.67 -29.28
CA GLY A 57 5.09 33.06 -29.13
C GLY A 57 3.99 33.20 -28.07
N GLU A 58 3.53 34.44 -27.86
CA GLU A 58 2.38 34.70 -26.98
C GLU A 58 1.07 34.23 -27.65
N PRO A 59 0.09 33.75 -26.87
CA PRO A 59 -1.15 33.21 -27.41
C PRO A 59 -2.08 34.34 -27.89
N GLU A 60 -2.60 34.17 -29.11
CA GLU A 60 -3.56 35.08 -29.71
C GLU A 60 -4.60 34.30 -30.51
N VAL A 61 -5.83 34.81 -30.60
CA VAL A 61 -6.87 34.26 -31.47
C VAL A 61 -7.05 35.16 -32.67
N VAL A 62 -6.67 34.68 -33.85
CA VAL A 62 -6.81 35.39 -35.14
C VAL A 62 -7.67 34.56 -36.08
N ASP A 63 -8.71 35.17 -36.65
CA ASP A 63 -9.69 34.51 -37.54
C ASP A 63 -10.28 33.21 -36.97
N GLY A 64 -10.54 33.19 -35.65
CA GLY A 64 -11.09 32.03 -34.95
C GLY A 64 -10.10 30.86 -34.78
N LYS A 65 -8.81 31.06 -35.06
CA LYS A 65 -7.75 30.09 -34.81
C LYS A 65 -6.84 30.57 -33.68
N LEU A 66 -6.41 29.64 -32.83
CA LEU A 66 -5.43 29.91 -31.80
C LEU A 66 -4.03 29.83 -32.42
N GLN A 67 -3.24 30.88 -32.23
CA GLN A 67 -1.86 30.95 -32.69
C GLN A 67 -0.92 31.40 -31.59
N PHE A 68 0.34 30.99 -31.70
CA PHE A 68 1.45 31.37 -30.83
C PHE A 68 2.56 31.89 -31.75
N GLY A 69 2.66 33.21 -31.92
CA GLY A 69 3.50 33.79 -32.98
C GLY A 69 3.11 33.25 -34.36
N ASN A 70 4.06 32.61 -35.06
CA ASN A 70 3.81 32.00 -36.38
C ASN A 70 3.22 30.58 -36.30
N TYR A 71 3.05 30.02 -35.11
CA TYR A 71 2.53 28.66 -34.91
C TYR A 71 1.01 28.67 -34.77
N VAL A 72 0.29 28.17 -35.77
CA VAL A 72 -1.16 27.95 -35.68
C VAL A 72 -1.42 26.61 -34.99
N ALA A 73 -2.07 26.63 -33.83
CA ALA A 73 -2.29 25.44 -33.00
C ALA A 73 -3.44 24.54 -33.53
N ASN A 74 -4.39 25.09 -34.28
CA ASN A 74 -5.52 24.32 -34.79
C ASN A 74 -5.05 23.19 -35.72
N TRP A 75 -5.39 21.94 -35.36
CA TRP A 75 -4.98 20.72 -36.08
C TRP A 75 -3.46 20.49 -36.14
N ASN A 76 -2.66 21.26 -35.40
CA ASN A 76 -1.23 21.09 -35.32
C ASN A 76 -0.85 20.36 -34.02
N HIS A 77 -0.32 19.15 -34.18
CA HIS A 77 0.00 18.26 -33.06
C HIS A 77 1.48 18.25 -32.66
N GLU A 78 2.32 19.05 -33.32
CA GLU A 78 3.78 19.07 -33.12
C GLU A 78 4.13 19.24 -31.63
N VAL A 79 3.56 20.25 -30.96
CA VAL A 79 3.89 20.56 -29.57
C VAL A 79 3.38 19.52 -28.60
N VAL A 80 2.14 19.04 -28.77
CA VAL A 80 1.55 18.03 -27.88
C VAL A 80 2.24 16.67 -28.02
N ASP A 81 2.66 16.31 -29.24
CA ASP A 81 3.40 15.08 -29.49
C ASP A 81 4.84 15.19 -28.97
N LYS A 82 5.49 16.35 -29.15
CA LYS A 82 6.83 16.61 -28.59
C LYS A 82 6.84 16.51 -27.07
N LEU A 83 5.83 17.04 -26.39
CA LEU A 83 5.71 16.91 -24.94
C LEU A 83 5.60 15.44 -24.52
N THR A 84 4.76 14.66 -25.19
CA THR A 84 4.62 13.22 -24.90
C THR A 84 5.87 12.43 -25.24
N ALA A 85 6.63 12.80 -26.27
CA ALA A 85 7.91 12.18 -26.55
C ALA A 85 8.95 12.44 -25.44
N LEU A 86 8.90 13.61 -24.80
CA LEU A 86 9.83 14.01 -23.73
C LEU A 86 9.43 13.51 -22.35
N ALA A 87 8.13 13.49 -22.04
CA ALA A 87 7.61 13.26 -20.69
C ALA A 87 6.52 12.17 -20.61
N GLY A 88 6.11 11.56 -21.72
CA GLY A 88 5.03 10.58 -21.75
C GLY A 88 3.65 11.16 -21.43
N GLY A 89 2.63 10.29 -21.36
CA GLY A 89 1.24 10.69 -21.12
C GLY A 89 0.61 11.37 -22.33
N THR A 90 -0.43 12.17 -22.10
CA THR A 90 -1.20 12.86 -23.13
C THR A 90 -1.23 14.36 -22.91
N ALA A 91 -1.36 15.11 -23.98
CA ALA A 91 -1.44 16.56 -23.98
C ALA A 91 -2.48 17.06 -24.96
N THR A 92 -3.12 18.19 -24.64
CA THR A 92 -4.16 18.78 -25.46
C THR A 92 -4.17 20.30 -25.33
N ILE A 93 -4.47 20.96 -26.45
CA ILE A 93 -4.77 22.39 -26.53
C ILE A 93 -6.24 22.52 -26.94
N PHE A 94 -6.99 23.30 -26.17
CA PHE A 94 -8.36 23.67 -26.48
C PHE A 94 -8.42 25.15 -26.86
N LEU A 95 -9.24 25.48 -27.86
CA LEU A 95 -9.71 26.84 -28.11
C LEU A 95 -11.09 26.94 -27.46
N ARG A 96 -11.24 27.84 -26.49
CA ARG A 96 -12.37 27.82 -25.54
C ARG A 96 -12.51 26.41 -24.94
N ASP A 97 -13.63 25.73 -25.16
CA ASP A 97 -13.88 24.36 -24.70
C ASP A 97 -13.68 23.31 -25.80
N THR A 98 -13.31 23.69 -27.03
CA THR A 98 -13.20 22.74 -28.15
C THR A 98 -11.76 22.29 -28.35
N ARG A 99 -11.56 20.97 -28.42
CA ARG A 99 -10.25 20.37 -28.60
C ARG A 99 -9.71 20.65 -29.99
N ILE A 100 -8.62 21.40 -30.12
CA ILE A 100 -8.04 21.79 -31.42
C ILE A 100 -6.75 21.03 -31.77
N ALA A 101 -5.99 20.60 -30.76
CA ALA A 101 -4.79 19.79 -30.94
C ALA A 101 -4.64 18.81 -29.78
N THR A 102 -4.43 17.53 -30.07
CA THR A 102 -4.35 16.50 -29.02
C THR A 102 -3.63 15.27 -29.52
N ASN A 103 -3.06 14.51 -28.61
CA ASN A 103 -2.63 13.13 -28.85
C ASN A 103 -3.48 12.07 -28.15
N VAL A 104 -4.56 12.49 -27.50
CA VAL A 104 -5.61 11.58 -27.06
C VAL A 104 -6.26 10.97 -28.30
N ARG A 105 -6.36 9.65 -28.31
CA ARG A 105 -6.99 8.89 -29.41
C ARG A 105 -8.34 8.35 -28.98
N LYS A 106 -9.26 8.27 -29.93
CA LYS A 106 -10.55 7.57 -29.80
C LYS A 106 -10.32 6.06 -30.01
N GLU A 107 -11.38 5.27 -29.83
CA GLU A 107 -11.36 3.82 -30.07
C GLU A 107 -11.00 3.45 -31.52
N ASP A 108 -11.39 4.28 -32.50
CA ASP A 108 -11.04 4.12 -33.91
C ASP A 108 -9.56 4.45 -34.23
N GLY A 109 -8.78 4.87 -33.23
CA GLY A 109 -7.38 5.25 -33.37
C GLY A 109 -7.15 6.69 -33.87
N SER A 110 -8.20 7.40 -34.27
CA SER A 110 -8.13 8.81 -34.67
C SER A 110 -7.87 9.70 -33.47
N ARG A 111 -7.29 10.89 -33.68
CA ARG A 111 -7.17 11.90 -32.62
C ARG A 111 -8.55 12.42 -32.23
N ALA A 112 -8.73 12.69 -30.94
CA ALA A 112 -9.99 13.16 -30.39
C ALA A 112 -10.25 14.66 -30.63
N VAL A 113 -9.76 15.22 -31.74
CA VAL A 113 -9.97 16.64 -32.10
C VAL A 113 -11.47 16.90 -32.35
N GLY A 114 -11.92 18.10 -32.02
CA GLY A 114 -13.31 18.54 -32.17
C GLY A 114 -14.24 18.17 -31.01
N THR A 115 -13.82 17.30 -30.08
CA THR A 115 -14.60 17.03 -28.86
C THR A 115 -14.51 18.20 -27.89
N THR A 116 -15.56 18.42 -27.10
CA THR A 116 -15.60 19.50 -26.09
C THR A 116 -15.13 19.02 -24.72
N LEU A 117 -14.58 19.95 -23.93
CA LEU A 117 -14.31 19.75 -22.51
C LEU A 117 -15.62 19.59 -21.74
N VAL A 118 -15.70 18.60 -20.85
CA VAL A 118 -16.91 18.27 -20.08
C VAL A 118 -16.56 17.99 -18.61
N GLY A 119 -17.59 18.01 -17.75
CA GLY A 119 -17.46 17.63 -16.33
C GLY A 119 -16.73 18.66 -15.45
N PRO A 120 -16.23 18.23 -14.27
CA PRO A 120 -15.59 19.12 -13.29
C PRO A 120 -14.46 20.02 -13.84
N PRO A 121 -13.60 19.55 -14.79
CA PRO A 121 -12.62 20.42 -15.41
C PRO A 121 -13.24 21.61 -16.16
N ARG A 122 -14.37 21.40 -16.86
CA ARG A 122 -15.05 22.46 -17.60
C ARG A 122 -15.55 23.55 -16.65
N ASP A 123 -16.17 23.13 -15.54
CA ASP A 123 -16.74 24.05 -14.55
C ASP A 123 -15.67 24.90 -13.87
N ALA A 124 -14.52 24.30 -13.55
CA ALA A 124 -13.37 25.01 -12.97
C ALA A 124 -12.79 26.04 -13.96
N ILE A 125 -12.59 25.65 -15.22
CA ILE A 125 -12.07 26.54 -16.26
C ILE A 125 -13.05 27.69 -16.56
N ASN A 126 -14.35 27.43 -16.57
CA ASN A 126 -15.36 28.48 -16.76
C ASN A 126 -15.32 29.53 -15.62
N GLN A 127 -14.81 29.17 -14.45
CA GLN A 127 -14.55 30.09 -13.33
C GLN A 127 -13.15 30.73 -13.40
N GLY A 128 -12.39 30.50 -14.47
CA GLY A 128 -11.01 30.98 -14.62
C GLY A 128 -10.02 30.29 -13.69
N LYS A 129 -10.35 29.12 -13.13
CA LYS A 129 -9.52 28.41 -12.15
C LYS A 129 -8.85 27.18 -12.78
N PRO A 130 -7.61 26.87 -12.38
CA PRO A 130 -6.98 25.62 -12.76
C PRO A 130 -7.74 24.42 -12.17
N TYR A 131 -7.72 23.30 -12.87
CA TYR A 131 -8.25 22.03 -12.38
C TYR A 131 -7.13 21.01 -12.24
N ARG A 132 -7.11 20.29 -11.11
CA ARG A 132 -6.20 19.18 -10.82
C ARG A 132 -7.01 18.04 -10.24
N GLY A 133 -6.89 16.85 -10.82
CA GLY A 133 -7.63 15.71 -10.32
C GLY A 133 -7.89 14.65 -11.38
N GLU A 134 -8.88 13.82 -11.11
CA GLU A 134 -9.27 12.72 -11.97
C GLU A 134 -10.35 13.17 -12.97
N ALA A 135 -10.21 12.77 -14.23
CA ALA A 135 -11.23 13.00 -15.23
C ALA A 135 -11.39 11.78 -16.14
N ASP A 136 -12.64 11.50 -16.51
CA ASP A 136 -12.95 10.53 -17.54
C ASP A 136 -12.83 11.19 -18.92
N ILE A 137 -12.04 10.57 -19.79
CA ILE A 137 -11.85 11.04 -21.16
C ILE A 137 -12.14 9.87 -22.09
N LEU A 138 -13.32 9.92 -22.73
CA LEU A 138 -13.80 8.89 -23.64
C LEU A 138 -13.95 7.51 -22.96
N GLY A 139 -14.46 7.49 -21.73
CA GLY A 139 -14.69 6.25 -20.94
C GLY A 139 -13.44 5.72 -20.24
N VAL A 140 -12.34 6.46 -20.29
CA VAL A 140 -11.06 6.06 -19.69
C VAL A 140 -10.68 7.03 -18.57
N PRO A 141 -10.36 6.56 -17.35
CA PRO A 141 -9.97 7.43 -16.26
C PRO A 141 -8.51 7.90 -16.40
N TYR A 142 -8.30 9.21 -16.24
CA TYR A 142 -6.98 9.85 -16.25
C TYR A 142 -6.74 10.61 -14.96
N PHE A 143 -5.46 10.70 -14.56
CA PHE A 143 -4.99 11.81 -13.72
C PHE A 143 -4.67 12.98 -14.63
N THR A 144 -5.17 14.17 -14.28
CA THR A 144 -5.24 15.30 -15.21
C THR A 144 -4.90 16.63 -14.54
N ALA A 145 -4.36 17.53 -15.34
CA ALA A 145 -4.19 18.94 -14.99
C ALA A 145 -4.66 19.81 -16.17
N TYR A 146 -5.43 20.85 -15.85
CA TYR A 146 -5.92 21.83 -16.81
C TYR A 146 -5.62 23.25 -16.34
N ASP A 147 -5.02 24.06 -17.22
CA ASP A 147 -4.82 25.49 -16.97
C ASP A 147 -5.56 26.35 -17.99
N PRO A 148 -6.22 27.43 -17.57
CA PRO A 148 -6.78 28.40 -18.50
C PRO A 148 -5.64 29.06 -19.28
N LEU A 149 -5.79 29.11 -20.60
CA LEU A 149 -4.90 29.86 -21.47
C LEU A 149 -5.44 31.28 -21.61
N LEU A 150 -4.66 32.25 -21.15
CA LEU A 150 -5.03 33.66 -21.14
C LEU A 150 -4.35 34.38 -22.31
N ASP A 151 -5.05 35.35 -22.91
CA ASP A 151 -4.44 36.31 -23.83
C ASP A 151 -3.70 37.44 -23.08
N ALA A 152 -3.07 38.34 -23.83
CA ALA A 152 -2.35 39.50 -23.27
C ALA A 152 -3.24 40.44 -22.44
N GLN A 153 -4.57 40.36 -22.58
CA GLN A 153 -5.55 41.13 -21.81
C GLN A 153 -6.09 40.36 -20.58
N GLY A 154 -5.57 39.16 -20.32
CA GLY A 154 -6.00 38.31 -19.21
C GLY A 154 -7.31 37.56 -19.45
N ARG A 155 -7.85 37.55 -20.68
CA ARG A 155 -9.09 36.83 -21.01
C ARG A 155 -8.77 35.38 -21.31
N THR A 156 -9.60 34.46 -20.82
CA THR A 156 -9.47 33.04 -21.14
C THR A 156 -9.87 32.77 -22.59
N ILE A 157 -8.90 32.42 -23.41
CA ILE A 157 -9.08 32.11 -24.84
C ILE A 157 -9.00 30.60 -25.13
N GLY A 158 -8.51 29.81 -24.19
CA GLY A 158 -8.39 28.37 -24.35
C GLY A 158 -8.06 27.65 -23.06
N VAL A 159 -7.71 26.38 -23.18
CA VAL A 159 -7.32 25.50 -22.07
C VAL A 159 -6.15 24.65 -22.50
N LEU A 160 -5.15 24.55 -21.63
CA LEU A 160 -4.07 23.58 -21.77
C LEU A 160 -4.37 22.39 -20.87
N TYR A 161 -4.17 21.18 -21.40
CA TYR A 161 -4.39 19.94 -20.70
C TYR A 161 -3.18 19.03 -20.81
N VAL A 162 -2.88 18.35 -19.71
CA VAL A 162 -2.04 17.16 -19.68
C VAL A 162 -2.67 16.08 -18.82
N GLY A 163 -2.34 14.82 -19.11
CA GLY A 163 -2.78 13.72 -18.29
C GLY A 163 -2.04 12.41 -18.53
N VAL A 164 -2.34 11.44 -17.69
CA VAL A 164 -1.87 10.05 -17.81
C VAL A 164 -3.01 9.12 -17.45
N LYS A 165 -3.16 8.00 -18.17
CA LYS A 165 -4.15 6.99 -17.83
C LYS A 165 -3.84 6.46 -16.44
N GLN A 166 -4.86 6.31 -15.61
CA GLN A 166 -4.66 5.78 -14.26
C GLN A 166 -4.03 4.37 -14.32
N GLU A 167 -4.47 3.55 -15.28
CA GLU A 167 -3.92 2.21 -15.48
C GLU A 167 -2.41 2.25 -15.78
N ASP A 168 -1.96 3.01 -16.78
CA ASP A 168 -0.54 3.13 -17.14
C ASP A 168 0.30 3.62 -15.93
N PHE A 169 -0.25 4.56 -15.16
CA PHE A 169 0.38 5.07 -13.95
C PHE A 169 0.52 3.98 -12.89
N PHE A 170 -0.57 3.27 -12.54
CA PHE A 170 -0.53 2.23 -11.52
C PHE A 170 0.24 0.97 -11.95
N GLN A 171 0.24 0.62 -13.24
CA GLN A 171 1.05 -0.49 -13.75
C GLN A 171 2.54 -0.28 -13.46
N SER A 172 3.02 0.96 -13.52
CA SER A 172 4.40 1.32 -13.18
C SER A 172 4.76 1.00 -11.71
N PHE A 173 3.77 1.00 -10.80
CA PHE A 173 3.96 0.69 -9.38
C PHE A 173 3.58 -0.75 -9.00
N ARG A 174 3.06 -1.55 -9.94
CA ARG A 174 2.60 -2.92 -9.65
C ARG A 174 3.69 -3.81 -9.06
N HIS A 175 4.92 -3.70 -9.55
CA HIS A 175 6.05 -4.47 -9.04
C HIS A 175 6.36 -4.13 -7.57
N LEU A 176 6.32 -2.84 -7.20
CA LEU A 176 6.55 -2.40 -5.82
C LEU A 176 5.49 -2.99 -4.87
N VAL A 177 4.23 -2.99 -5.29
CA VAL A 177 3.12 -3.59 -4.53
C VAL A 177 3.32 -5.08 -4.33
N LEU A 178 3.69 -5.81 -5.38
CA LEU A 178 3.91 -7.26 -5.32
C LEU A 178 5.08 -7.62 -4.41
N VAL A 179 6.19 -6.89 -4.48
CA VAL A 179 7.36 -7.09 -3.60
C VAL A 179 6.99 -6.79 -2.15
N ALA A 180 6.32 -5.66 -1.87
CA ALA A 180 5.89 -5.31 -0.52
C ALA A 180 4.95 -6.37 0.07
N GLY A 181 3.98 -6.85 -0.72
CA GLY A 181 3.10 -7.95 -0.33
C GLY A 181 3.86 -9.26 -0.06
N GLY A 182 4.82 -9.61 -0.92
CA GLY A 182 5.67 -10.78 -0.74
C GLY A 182 6.49 -10.73 0.56
N VAL A 183 7.10 -9.59 0.86
CA VAL A 183 7.84 -9.37 2.13
C VAL A 183 6.91 -9.48 3.34
N ALA A 184 5.71 -8.91 3.28
CA ALA A 184 4.73 -9.02 4.36
C ALA A 184 4.32 -10.48 4.63
N VAL A 185 4.08 -11.27 3.56
CA VAL A 185 3.78 -12.70 3.67
C VAL A 185 4.96 -13.47 4.27
N LEU A 186 6.18 -13.20 3.80
CA LEU A 186 7.38 -13.86 4.33
C LEU A 186 7.56 -13.58 5.82
N MET A 187 7.40 -12.32 6.26
CA MET A 187 7.46 -11.96 7.68
C MET A 187 6.38 -12.66 8.49
N ALA A 188 5.15 -12.77 7.98
CA ALA A 188 4.08 -13.50 8.64
C ALA A 188 4.40 -14.99 8.82
N LEU A 189 4.99 -15.62 7.80
CA LEU A 189 5.42 -17.03 7.85
C LEU A 189 6.54 -17.25 8.87
N VAL A 190 7.58 -16.40 8.84
CA VAL A 190 8.69 -16.46 9.79
C VAL A 190 8.18 -16.27 11.22
N PHE A 191 7.34 -15.27 11.45
CA PHE A 191 6.75 -15.02 12.75
C PHE A 191 5.89 -16.19 13.23
N GLY A 192 5.04 -16.73 12.36
CA GLY A 192 4.22 -17.91 12.65
C GLY A 192 5.05 -19.14 13.02
N LEU A 193 6.19 -19.34 12.34
CA LEU A 193 7.13 -20.43 12.63
C LEU A 193 7.84 -20.24 13.98
N VAL A 194 8.31 -19.03 14.28
CA VAL A 194 8.93 -18.66 15.56
C VAL A 194 7.96 -18.87 16.72
N VAL A 195 6.73 -18.39 16.61
CA VAL A 195 5.69 -18.57 17.64
C VAL A 195 5.38 -20.05 17.82
N SER A 196 5.19 -20.80 16.74
CA SER A 196 4.92 -22.24 16.81
C SER A 196 6.04 -23.02 17.50
N TYR A 197 7.30 -22.68 17.19
CA TYR A 197 8.47 -23.26 17.83
C TYR A 197 8.56 -22.91 19.32
N ALA A 198 8.41 -21.63 19.68
CA ALA A 198 8.47 -21.15 21.05
C ALA A 198 7.37 -21.75 21.93
N THR A 199 6.10 -21.71 21.48
CA THR A 199 4.97 -22.33 22.19
C THR A 199 5.14 -23.85 22.30
N GLY A 200 5.61 -24.51 21.24
CA GLY A 200 5.91 -25.94 21.26
C GLY A 200 7.02 -26.32 22.24
N ARG A 201 8.04 -25.47 22.43
CA ARG A 201 9.09 -25.64 23.43
C ARG A 201 8.57 -25.45 24.85
N LEU A 202 7.79 -24.40 25.09
CA LEU A 202 7.25 -24.09 26.42
C LEU A 202 6.31 -25.19 26.91
N ILE A 203 5.40 -25.67 26.06
CA ILE A 203 4.43 -26.70 26.43
C ILE A 203 5.09 -28.05 26.67
N ARG A 204 6.16 -28.39 25.95
CA ARG A 204 6.94 -29.61 26.23
C ARG A 204 7.57 -29.56 27.63
N ARG A 205 8.13 -28.41 28.04
CA ARG A 205 8.69 -28.22 29.39
C ARG A 205 7.61 -28.33 30.46
N LEU A 206 6.48 -27.63 30.29
CA LEU A 206 5.35 -27.71 31.22
C LEU A 206 4.75 -29.11 31.34
N SER A 207 4.64 -29.83 30.22
CA SER A 207 4.15 -31.22 30.23
C SER A 207 5.08 -32.17 30.98
N GLY A 208 6.39 -31.90 31.00
CA GLY A 208 7.34 -32.67 31.81
C GLY A 208 7.11 -32.43 33.31
N LEU A 209 6.95 -31.17 33.72
CA LEU A 209 6.64 -30.82 35.11
C LEU A 209 5.27 -31.35 35.57
N ALA A 210 4.27 -31.31 34.70
CA ALA A 210 2.95 -31.86 35.00
C ALA A 210 3.00 -33.37 35.26
N LYS A 211 3.76 -34.14 34.45
CA LYS A 211 3.98 -35.57 34.67
C LYS A 211 4.73 -35.84 35.97
N ALA A 212 5.75 -35.03 36.28
CA ALA A 212 6.49 -35.16 37.53
C ALA A 212 5.59 -34.90 38.75
N ALA A 213 4.75 -33.86 38.72
CA ALA A 213 3.80 -33.58 39.79
C ALA A 213 2.78 -34.71 39.96
N ASP A 214 2.31 -35.30 38.86
CA ASP A 214 1.39 -36.44 38.85
C ASP A 214 2.03 -37.69 39.49
N ALA A 215 3.27 -38.02 39.10
CA ALA A 215 4.04 -39.12 39.71
C ALA A 215 4.25 -38.93 41.21
N VAL A 216 4.64 -37.72 41.63
CA VAL A 216 4.78 -37.37 43.05
C VAL A 216 3.45 -37.54 43.78
N SER A 217 2.32 -37.07 43.21
CA SER A 217 0.99 -37.23 43.80
C SER A 217 0.57 -38.69 43.97
N MET A 218 1.03 -39.58 43.10
CA MET A 218 0.78 -41.02 43.19
C MET A 218 1.74 -41.74 44.15
N GLY A 219 2.73 -41.03 44.72
CA GLY A 219 3.75 -41.62 45.59
C GLY A 219 4.85 -42.38 44.83
N GLU A 220 4.92 -42.20 43.51
CA GLU A 220 5.90 -42.82 42.62
C GLU A 220 7.11 -41.89 42.42
N GLU A 221 8.27 -42.46 42.09
CA GLU A 221 9.51 -41.71 41.75
C GLU A 221 9.94 -40.62 42.75
N LEU A 222 9.64 -40.80 44.05
CA LEU A 222 10.04 -39.86 45.11
C LEU A 222 11.55 -39.79 45.32
N ASP A 223 12.34 -40.64 44.67
CA ASP A 223 13.77 -40.78 44.90
C ASP A 223 14.63 -40.03 43.87
N THR A 224 14.05 -39.62 42.75
CA THR A 224 14.72 -38.89 41.67
C THR A 224 14.49 -37.38 41.80
N PRO A 225 15.55 -36.55 41.90
CA PRO A 225 15.41 -35.10 41.96
C PRO A 225 14.98 -34.52 40.60
N LEU A 226 14.13 -33.50 40.62
CA LEU A 226 13.73 -32.78 39.41
C LEU A 226 14.82 -31.80 39.00
N THR A 227 15.72 -32.23 38.12
CA THR A 227 16.75 -31.35 37.55
C THR A 227 16.18 -30.52 36.41
N THR A 228 16.21 -29.20 36.54
CA THR A 228 15.86 -28.28 35.45
C THR A 228 17.09 -27.48 35.01
N THR A 229 17.26 -27.33 33.69
CA THR A 229 18.30 -26.46 33.09
C THR A 229 17.78 -25.05 32.84
N SER A 230 16.51 -24.77 33.13
CA SER A 230 15.89 -23.46 32.90
C SER A 230 16.22 -22.49 34.04
N GLN A 231 16.21 -21.19 33.76
CA GLN A 231 16.36 -20.11 34.77
C GLN A 231 15.13 -19.17 34.81
N ASP A 232 14.09 -19.49 34.05
CA ASP A 232 12.83 -18.75 33.95
C ASP A 232 11.80 -19.23 34.99
N GLU A 233 10.57 -18.76 34.90
CA GLU A 233 9.45 -19.12 35.80
C GLU A 233 9.17 -20.63 35.79
N VAL A 234 9.53 -21.33 34.71
CA VAL A 234 9.43 -22.80 34.63
C VAL A 234 10.41 -23.45 35.61
N ALA A 235 11.57 -22.84 35.86
CA ALA A 235 12.54 -23.31 36.85
C ALA A 235 12.03 -23.12 38.28
N GLU A 236 11.39 -21.99 38.56
CA GLU A 236 10.79 -21.71 39.87
C GLU A 236 9.66 -22.70 40.19
N LEU A 237 8.82 -23.02 39.19
CA LEU A 237 7.80 -24.06 39.31
C LEU A 237 8.43 -25.44 39.57
N ALA A 238 9.47 -25.81 38.82
CA ALA A 238 10.18 -27.08 39.02
C ALA A 238 10.74 -27.21 40.45
N LYS A 239 11.38 -26.15 40.98
CA LYS A 239 11.86 -26.10 42.37
C LYS A 239 10.75 -26.24 43.39
N SER A 240 9.57 -25.68 43.11
CA SER A 240 8.42 -25.77 43.99
C SER A 240 7.82 -27.18 44.01
N ILE A 241 7.75 -27.85 42.87
CA ILE A 241 7.34 -29.27 42.77
C ILE A 241 8.38 -30.17 43.48
N ASP A 242 9.68 -29.90 43.32
CA ASP A 242 10.71 -30.71 43.98
C ASP A 242 10.66 -30.58 45.51
N ARG A 243 10.41 -29.38 46.04
CA ARG A 243 10.16 -29.17 47.48
C ARG A 243 8.98 -30.01 47.97
N LEU A 244 7.88 -30.04 47.21
CA LEU A 244 6.71 -30.87 47.54
C LEU A 244 7.03 -32.38 47.52
N ARG A 245 7.79 -32.84 46.52
CA ARG A 245 8.29 -34.23 46.45
C ARG A 245 9.08 -34.61 47.70
N GLN A 246 10.00 -33.75 48.12
CA GLN A 246 10.83 -33.98 49.32
C GLN A 246 9.97 -34.09 50.57
N SER A 247 9.03 -33.15 50.79
CA SER A 247 8.11 -33.20 51.92
C SER A 247 7.25 -34.47 51.94
N MET A 248 6.75 -34.90 50.77
CA MET A 248 5.95 -36.12 50.66
C MET A 248 6.77 -37.39 50.94
N ARG A 249 8.03 -37.45 50.46
CA ARG A 249 8.95 -38.54 50.76
C ARG A 249 9.24 -38.65 52.26
N GLU A 250 9.47 -37.52 52.93
CA GLU A 250 9.70 -37.48 54.38
C GLU A 250 8.47 -37.92 55.16
N ALA A 251 7.27 -37.44 54.78
CA ALA A 251 6.02 -37.84 55.40
C ALA A 251 5.76 -39.36 55.29
N LEU A 252 5.95 -39.94 54.09
CA LEU A 252 5.80 -41.39 53.87
C LEU A 252 6.85 -42.21 54.63
N ARG A 253 8.09 -41.74 54.73
CA ARG A 253 9.13 -42.38 55.55
C ARG A 253 8.75 -42.42 57.03
N ARG A 254 8.19 -41.32 57.57
CA ARG A 254 7.72 -41.25 58.96
C ARG A 254 6.51 -42.14 59.25
N LEU A 255 5.71 -42.49 58.24
CA LEU A 255 4.57 -43.39 58.36
C LEU A 255 4.92 -44.88 58.19
N LYS A 256 6.08 -45.20 57.60
CA LYS A 256 6.59 -46.58 57.42
C LYS A 256 7.41 -47.22 58.57
N PRO A 257 7.66 -46.66 59.78
CA PRO A 257 8.57 -47.25 60.76
C PRO A 257 8.00 -48.47 61.53
N GLY A 258 7.01 -49.19 60.98
CA GLY A 258 6.33 -50.30 61.66
C GLY A 258 6.37 -51.67 60.96
N TRP A 259 7.12 -51.85 59.87
CA TRP A 259 7.18 -53.13 59.14
C TRP A 259 8.62 -53.53 58.80
N THR A 260 9.41 -53.80 59.84
CA THR A 260 10.58 -54.66 59.74
C THR A 260 10.53 -55.62 60.93
N ALA A 261 10.22 -56.88 60.63
CA ALA A 261 10.38 -58.10 61.41
C ALA A 261 10.01 -58.07 62.91
#